data_AF-A0A849Z6W5-F1
#
_entry.id   AF-A0A849Z6W5-F1
#
_cell.length_a   1.000
_cell.length_b   1.000
_cell.length_c   1.000
_cell.angle_alpha   90.00
_cell.angle_beta   90.00
_cell.angle_gamma   90.00
#
_symmetry.space_group_name_H-M   'P 1'
#
loop_
_entity.id
_entity.type
_entity.pdbx_description
1 polymer ?
#
loop_
_entity_poly.entity_id
_entity_poly.type
_entity_poly.pdbx_seq_one_letter_code
_entity_poly.pdbx_strand_id
1 'polypeptide(L)'
;MKKSLVAECEAYLGAGPPAHMDDYVPDSLTEMIIAHGAQEEPLDAELFEIGTLIAREPGDFEELQDPEIRSYMRKGKALVRAVIDAQRTRVVREALAAYLAPA
;
A
#
# COMPACT_ATOMS: atom_id res chain seq x y z
N MET A 1 15.13 13.79 6.51
CA MET A 1 15.26 12.49 5.83
C MET A 1 13.87 12.01 5.45
N LYS A 2 13.64 11.69 4.17
CA LYS A 2 12.41 11.02 3.75
C LYS A 2 12.48 9.59 4.27
N LYS A 3 11.48 9.10 5.02
CA LYS A 3 11.47 7.71 5.49
C LYS A 3 11.34 6.79 4.26
N SER A 4 11.92 5.58 4.35
CA SER A 4 11.78 4.57 3.30
C SER A 4 10.34 4.06 3.27
N LEU A 5 9.79 3.78 2.09
CA LEU A 5 8.45 3.18 1.95
C LEU A 5 8.36 1.86 2.72
N VAL A 6 9.42 1.04 2.68
CA VAL A 6 9.55 -0.19 3.47
C VAL A 6 9.28 0.07 4.95
N ALA A 7 10.03 1.03 5.54
CA ALA A 7 9.89 1.38 6.94
C ALA A 7 8.52 1.98 7.28
N GLU A 8 7.85 2.65 6.33
CA GLU A 8 6.49 3.15 6.52
C GLU A 8 5.45 2.03 6.51
N CYS A 9 5.60 1.04 5.62
CA CYS A 9 4.78 -0.16 5.57
C CYS A 9 4.95 -1.02 6.82
N GLU A 10 6.19 -1.32 7.23
CA GLU A 10 6.50 -2.05 8.46
C GLU A 10 5.91 -1.36 9.69
N ALA A 11 6.08 -0.04 9.79
CA ALA A 11 5.54 0.72 10.91
C ALA A 11 4.01 0.77 10.93
N TYR A 12 3.34 0.65 9.78
CA TYR A 12 1.88 0.56 9.72
C TYR A 12 1.39 -0.80 10.19
N LEU A 13 1.96 -1.89 9.65
CA LEU A 13 1.59 -3.25 10.00
C LEU A 13 1.90 -3.57 11.47
N GLY A 14 3.04 -3.08 11.98
CA GLY A 14 3.42 -3.27 13.37
C GLY A 14 2.61 -2.45 14.37
N ALA A 15 2.02 -1.33 13.94
CA ALA A 15 1.13 -0.54 14.79
C ALA A 15 -0.25 -1.20 14.92
N GLY A 16 -0.75 -1.81 13.84
CA GLY A 16 -2.09 -2.38 13.77
C GLY A 16 -3.20 -1.32 13.83
N PRO A 17 -4.47 -1.74 13.79
CA PRO A 17 -5.60 -0.84 13.90
C PRO A 17 -5.71 -0.27 15.34
N PRO A 18 -6.45 0.85 15.52
CA PRO A 18 -6.84 1.31 16.84
C PRO A 18 -7.58 0.21 17.61
N ALA A 19 -7.35 0.11 18.92
CA ALA A 19 -7.85 -1.01 19.74
C ALA A 19 -9.39 -1.11 19.80
N HIS A 20 -10.09 -0.01 19.52
CA HIS A 20 -11.55 0.10 19.48
C HIS A 20 -12.13 -0.02 18.07
N MET A 21 -11.33 -0.41 17.07
CA MET A 21 -11.81 -0.71 15.72
C MET A 21 -12.37 -2.13 15.68
N ASP A 22 -13.62 -2.30 16.12
CA ASP A 22 -14.27 -3.60 16.31
C ASP A 22 -14.57 -4.35 15.00
N ASP A 23 -14.63 -3.65 13.86
CA ASP A 23 -14.94 -4.19 12.54
C ASP A 23 -13.68 -4.48 11.68
N TYR A 24 -12.51 -4.48 12.31
CA TYR A 24 -11.26 -4.75 11.64
C TYR A 24 -11.16 -6.21 11.13
N VAL A 25 -10.71 -6.36 9.89
CA VAL A 25 -10.42 -7.67 9.29
C VAL A 25 -8.91 -7.79 9.07
N PRO A 26 -8.20 -8.64 9.84
CA PRO A 26 -6.79 -8.90 9.60
C PRO A 26 -6.59 -9.64 8.29
N ASP A 27 -5.39 -9.52 7.72
CA ASP A 27 -5.00 -10.07 6.42
C ASP A 27 -5.92 -9.59 5.28
N SER A 28 -6.46 -8.38 5.43
CA SER A 28 -7.22 -7.72 4.36
C SER A 28 -6.33 -7.51 3.13
N LEU A 29 -6.94 -7.39 1.95
CA LEU A 29 -6.22 -7.11 0.70
C LEU A 29 -5.34 -5.85 0.81
N THR A 30 -5.80 -4.85 1.56
CA THR A 30 -5.03 -3.65 1.90
C THR A 30 -3.75 -3.99 2.68
N GLU A 31 -3.85 -4.83 3.72
CA GLU A 31 -2.68 -5.27 4.47
C GLU A 31 -1.73 -6.13 3.65
N MET A 32 -2.26 -7.05 2.83
CA MET A 32 -1.45 -7.88 1.95
C MET A 32 -0.62 -6.99 1.01
N ILE A 33 -1.23 -6.01 0.35
CA ILE A 33 -0.51 -5.07 -0.52
C ILE A 33 0.57 -4.29 0.26
N ILE A 34 0.26 -3.83 1.47
CA ILE A 34 1.22 -3.12 2.32
C ILE A 34 2.36 -4.06 2.77
N ALA A 35 2.09 -5.34 3.02
CA ALA A 35 3.09 -6.34 3.38
C ALA A 35 4.07 -6.61 2.24
N HIS A 36 3.61 -6.71 1.00
CA HIS A 36 4.50 -6.75 -0.17
C HIS A 36 5.37 -5.50 -0.25
N GLY A 37 4.81 -4.33 0.07
CA GLY A 37 5.56 -3.07 0.19
C GLY A 37 6.65 -3.09 1.27
N ALA A 38 6.37 -3.71 2.42
CA ALA A 38 7.34 -3.90 3.51
C ALA A 38 8.47 -4.86 3.13
N GLN A 39 8.20 -5.84 2.27
CA GLN A 39 9.17 -6.87 1.87
C GLN A 39 9.88 -6.55 0.55
N GLU A 40 9.55 -5.42 -0.10
CA GLU A 40 9.98 -5.05 -1.46
C GLU A 40 9.65 -6.13 -2.51
N GLU A 41 8.62 -6.91 -2.25
CA GLU A 41 8.19 -8.00 -3.11
C GLU A 41 7.30 -7.48 -4.24
N PRO A 42 7.39 -8.06 -5.45
CA PRO A 42 6.45 -7.74 -6.52
C PRO A 42 5.03 -8.12 -6.11
N LEU A 43 4.06 -7.33 -6.57
CA LEU A 43 2.66 -7.72 -6.52
C LEU A 43 2.36 -8.64 -7.71
N ASP A 44 1.58 -9.68 -7.49
CA ASP A 44 0.96 -10.39 -8.61
C ASP A 44 -0.06 -9.49 -9.34
N ALA A 45 -0.55 -9.97 -10.49
CA ALA A 45 -1.45 -9.19 -11.33
C ALA A 45 -2.78 -8.85 -10.62
N GLU A 46 -3.30 -9.76 -9.80
CA GLU A 46 -4.59 -9.61 -9.12
C GLU A 46 -4.47 -8.57 -7.99
N LEU A 47 -3.46 -8.70 -7.13
CA LEU A 47 -3.17 -7.73 -6.07
C LEU A 47 -2.83 -6.34 -6.63
N PHE A 48 -2.14 -6.28 -7.77
CA PHE A 48 -1.85 -5.00 -8.42
C PHE A 48 -3.11 -4.31 -8.96
N GLU A 49 -4.04 -5.09 -9.55
CA GLU A 49 -5.32 -4.56 -10.02
C GLU A 49 -6.18 -4.07 -8.86
N ILE A 50 -6.36 -4.89 -7.82
CA ILE A 50 -7.08 -4.55 -6.60
C ILE A 50 -6.48 -3.30 -5.94
N GLY A 51 -5.15 -3.26 -5.77
CA GLY A 51 -4.48 -2.11 -5.18
C GLY A 51 -4.64 -0.84 -6.02
N THR A 52 -4.71 -0.96 -7.35
CA THR A 52 -5.01 0.17 -8.23
C THR A 52 -6.43 0.69 -8.03
N LEU A 53 -7.41 -0.19 -7.80
CA LEU A 53 -8.79 0.21 -7.47
C LEU A 53 -8.83 0.96 -6.14
N ILE A 54 -8.30 0.35 -5.06
CA ILE A 54 -8.24 0.95 -3.72
C ILE A 54 -7.55 2.32 -3.75
N ALA A 55 -6.44 2.45 -4.48
CA ALA A 55 -5.69 3.71 -4.59
C ALA A 55 -6.47 4.82 -5.31
N ARG A 56 -7.39 4.47 -6.21
CA ARG A 56 -8.15 5.40 -7.06
C ARG A 56 -9.53 5.77 -6.52
N GLU A 57 -10.14 4.88 -5.75
CA GLU A 57 -11.43 5.17 -5.12
C GLU A 57 -11.33 6.46 -4.30
N PRO A 58 -12.33 7.36 -4.32
CA PRO A 58 -12.37 8.47 -3.37
C PRO A 58 -12.49 7.88 -1.96
N GLY A 59 -11.54 8.21 -1.09
CA GLY A 59 -11.53 7.70 0.27
C GLY A 59 -12.32 8.67 1.11
N ASP A 60 -13.64 8.52 1.13
CA ASP A 60 -14.47 9.36 1.98
C ASP A 60 -14.47 8.85 3.41
N PHE A 61 -13.33 9.08 4.07
CA PHE A 61 -13.18 8.77 5.47
C PHE A 61 -13.69 9.91 6.37
N GLU A 62 -14.21 11.00 5.80
CA GLU A 62 -14.66 12.15 6.61
C GLU A 62 -15.93 11.82 7.41
N GLU A 63 -16.72 10.87 6.94
CA GLU A 63 -17.92 10.38 7.63
C GLU A 63 -17.59 9.53 8.87
N LEU A 64 -16.34 9.05 9.02
CA LEU A 64 -15.90 8.28 10.18
C LEU A 64 -15.74 9.20 11.39
N GLN A 65 -16.66 9.13 12.36
CA GLN A 65 -16.65 9.99 13.55
C GLN A 65 -15.36 9.85 14.38
N ASP A 66 -14.76 8.66 14.36
CA ASP A 66 -13.53 8.39 15.10
C ASP A 66 -12.28 8.91 14.36
N PRO A 67 -11.53 9.86 14.94
CA PRO A 67 -10.36 10.45 14.29
C PRO A 67 -9.17 9.49 14.20
N GLU A 68 -9.05 8.53 15.11
CA GLU A 68 -7.95 7.56 15.12
C GLU A 68 -8.15 6.52 14.03
N ILE A 69 -9.36 5.95 13.92
CA ILE A 69 -9.74 5.05 12.83
C ILE A 69 -9.62 5.77 11.49
N ARG A 70 -10.10 7.02 11.40
CA ARG A 70 -9.96 7.83 10.19
C ARG A 70 -8.50 8.02 9.76
N SER A 71 -7.62 8.32 10.71
CA SER A 71 -6.18 8.48 10.47
C SER A 71 -5.55 7.17 10.00
N TYR A 72 -5.89 6.05 10.65
CA TYR A 72 -5.43 4.72 10.28
C TYR A 72 -5.83 4.36 8.84
N MET A 73 -7.11 4.47 8.50
CA MET A 73 -7.63 4.16 7.17
C MET A 73 -7.01 5.02 6.07
N ARG A 74 -6.85 6.33 6.33
CA ARG A 74 -6.15 7.24 5.41
C ARG A 74 -4.71 6.82 5.16
N LYS A 75 -3.99 6.46 6.23
CA LYS A 75 -2.61 6.03 6.15
C LYS A 75 -2.49 4.73 5.36
N GLY A 76 -3.33 3.74 5.64
CA GLY A 76 -3.35 2.47 4.90
C GLY A 76 -3.55 2.70 3.40
N LYS A 77 -4.56 3.48 3.03
CA LYS A 77 -4.80 3.84 1.63
C LYS A 77 -3.63 4.58 0.98
N ALA A 78 -3.03 5.54 1.68
CA ALA A 78 -1.87 6.27 1.18
C ALA A 78 -0.67 5.33 0.92
N LEU A 79 -0.47 4.34 1.78
CA LEU A 79 0.57 3.33 1.60
C LEU A 79 0.27 2.42 0.42
N VAL A 80 -0.96 1.92 0.26
CA VAL A 80 -1.36 1.15 -0.93
C VAL A 80 -1.01 1.92 -2.21
N ARG A 81 -1.38 3.21 -2.28
CA ARG A 81 -1.03 4.04 -3.43
C ARG A 81 0.48 4.12 -3.65
N ALA A 82 1.26 4.35 -2.59
CA ALA A 82 2.70 4.44 -2.68
C ALA A 82 3.35 3.12 -3.15
N VAL A 83 2.85 1.97 -2.69
CA VAL A 83 3.28 0.65 -3.14
C VAL A 83 2.99 0.46 -4.63
N ILE A 84 1.77 0.79 -5.08
CA ILE A 84 1.40 0.69 -6.50
C ILE A 84 2.29 1.58 -7.38
N ASP A 85 2.55 2.82 -6.97
CA ASP A 85 3.41 3.75 -7.70
C ASP A 85 4.88 3.24 -7.76
N ALA A 86 5.37 2.64 -6.67
CA ALA A 86 6.69 2.01 -6.62
C ALA A 86 6.79 0.82 -7.58
N GLN A 87 5.77 -0.06 -7.60
CA GLN A 87 5.72 -1.21 -8.50
C GLN A 87 5.66 -0.79 -9.97
N ARG A 88 4.86 0.23 -10.33
CA ARG A 88 4.83 0.79 -11.69
C ARG A 88 6.21 1.27 -12.12
N THR A 89 6.89 1.97 -11.23
CA THR A 89 8.25 2.48 -11.49
C THR A 89 9.24 1.33 -11.70
N ARG A 90 9.13 0.27 -10.90
CA ARG A 90 9.95 -0.94 -11.02
C ARG A 90 9.75 -1.62 -12.38
N VAL A 91 8.51 -1.90 -12.76
CA VAL A 91 8.18 -2.55 -14.05
C VAL A 91 8.70 -1.73 -15.22
N VAL A 92 8.51 -0.41 -15.22
CA VAL A 92 9.02 0.47 -16.29
C VAL A 92 10.55 0.44 -16.35
N ARG A 93 11.23 0.44 -15.20
CA ARG A 93 12.70 0.36 -15.14
C ARG A 93 13.23 -0.98 -15.66
N GLU A 94 12.61 -2.09 -15.26
CA GLU A 94 13.00 -3.43 -15.71
C GLU A 94 12.77 -3.59 -17.21
N ALA A 95 11.63 -3.13 -17.73
CA ALA A 95 11.33 -3.14 -19.15
C ALA A 95 12.31 -2.27 -19.96
N LEU A 96 12.65 -1.09 -19.46
CA LEU A 96 13.63 -0.21 -20.10
C LEU A 96 15.03 -0.83 -20.10
N ALA A 97 15.44 -1.43 -18.99
CA ALA A 97 16.74 -2.10 -18.88
C ALA A 97 16.83 -3.29 -19.87
N ALA A 98 15.77 -4.08 -20.01
CA ALA A 98 15.70 -5.16 -20.97
C ALA A 98 15.75 -4.66 -22.43
N TYR A 99 15.09 -3.54 -22.74
CA TYR A 99 15.13 -2.93 -24.08
C TYR A 99 16.52 -2.38 -24.46
N LEU A 100 17.27 -1.88 -23.49
CA LEU A 100 18.60 -1.28 -23.71
C LEU A 100 19.76 -2.28 -23.61
N ALA A 101 19.50 -3.52 -23.19
CA ALA A 101 20.54 -4.54 -23.10
C ALA A 101 21.03 -4.93 -24.52
N PRO A 102 22.34 -4.88 -24.80
CA PRO A 102 22.87 -5.36 -26.08
C PRO A 102 22.64 -6.87 -26.21
N ALA A 103 22.18 -7.28 -27.40
CA ALA A 103 21.91 -8.68 -27.77
C ALA A 103 23.16 -9.56 -27.72
#